data_AF-A0A1V6R9V2-F1
#
_entry.id   AF-A0A1V6R9V2-F1
#
_cell.length_a   1.000
_cell.length_b   1.000
_cell.length_c   1.000
_cell.angle_alpha   90.00
_cell.angle_beta   90.00
_cell.angle_gamma   90.00
#
_symmetry.space_group_name_H-M   'P 1'
#
loop_
_entity.id
_entity.type
_entity.pdbx_description
1 polymer ?
#
loop_
_entity_poly.entity_id
_entity_poly.type
_entity_poly.pdbx_seq_one_letter_code
_entity_poly.pdbx_strand_id
1 'polypeptide(L)'
;MRAVVVICWGSAVRKRLLGTSKKRGWFQNFEVMPLWGRYSGIEVFLELTSNRKAMKRVVLFVKHPSYFFYIQSDKDCAKNLRRKKGRPQDLALEVAAKLGQIHIEAQFYELSPRLPVNLTVPREVTMEREGWKGEAAAQLQRAFPVAVLSQQKSHRIRGPQGRDPNNLDDIVSLMNQFTIGEVCADGPLRESEDSSETTEIGAIDKIQRHRRLQKISSFWRALKGIMDGSGFPVVPNVLTAERVESSLSTMNDIEDSNEWQDLPTEITALIHDQPGLKFSTRPLDSREDLERAHDLLHTFVPEWDDTPNTLGIANLAMSVLFAYGRMISRDRRPHMGELLIFREAPYDILPRRCSGCDQQVLDDPFPYWSKYEPSRYVSWAVAGGCGNPGCGFSYASLKPFHNQVCWSAANVGRVSKQALDKAEARRAQKPSTWLLRTEAERGTLPDEIEVKCPSCPQTKVVKAKWTIQIQPKLLIPYLYCGGTKNGAENGCGNRGYWAPLKRYKVTRQSNISRLSSQFAQGGCILSDYPRDGGVIFSKESIPFSIAKLKELKIAQNHQKKGK
;
A
#
# COMPACT_ATOMS: atom_id res chain seq x y z
N MET A 1 6.73 34.93 41.83
CA MET A 1 7.15 33.88 40.86
C MET A 1 7.17 34.49 39.47
N ARG A 2 8.23 34.26 38.67
CA ARG A 2 8.22 34.62 37.24
C ARG A 2 7.57 33.47 36.46
N ALA A 3 6.51 33.77 35.72
CA ALA A 3 5.86 32.76 34.88
C ALA A 3 6.83 32.32 33.76
N VAL A 4 6.87 31.03 33.46
CA VAL A 4 7.74 30.48 32.41
C VAL A 4 6.97 30.40 31.08
N VAL A 5 7.57 30.87 30.00
CA VAL A 5 7.04 30.70 28.65
C VAL A 5 7.51 29.35 28.11
N VAL A 6 6.57 28.51 27.67
CA VAL A 6 6.82 27.16 27.17
C VAL A 6 6.29 27.04 25.75
N ILE A 7 7.18 26.67 24.83
CA ILE A 7 6.84 26.38 23.43
C ILE A 7 6.71 24.87 23.27
N CYS A 8 5.52 24.40 22.94
CA CYS A 8 5.24 22.98 22.74
C CYS A 8 5.14 22.65 21.25
N TRP A 9 6.12 21.88 20.76
CA TRP A 9 6.23 21.51 19.36
C TRP A 9 5.43 20.24 19.03
N GLY A 10 4.45 20.37 18.14
CA GLY A 10 3.77 19.24 17.51
C GLY A 10 2.40 18.87 18.11
N SER A 11 1.54 18.33 17.25
CA SER A 11 0.14 17.99 17.61
C SER A 11 0.03 16.84 18.59
N ALA A 12 0.96 15.87 18.56
CA ALA A 12 1.01 14.77 19.51
C ALA A 12 1.30 15.28 20.93
N VAL A 13 2.21 16.24 21.07
CA VAL A 13 2.55 16.88 22.35
C VAL A 13 1.34 17.66 22.88
N ARG A 14 0.68 18.47 22.03
CA ARG A 14 -0.57 19.15 22.39
C ARG A 14 -1.63 18.19 22.94
N LYS A 15 -1.88 17.07 22.27
CA LYS A 15 -2.86 16.06 22.72
C LYS A 15 -2.50 15.40 24.05
N ARG A 16 -1.21 15.14 24.31
CA ARG A 16 -0.77 14.55 25.59
C ARG A 16 -0.90 15.56 26.73
N LEU A 17 -0.54 16.83 26.48
CA LEU A 17 -0.54 17.87 27.49
C LEU A 17 -1.95 18.35 27.85
N LEU A 18 -2.82 18.53 26.86
CA LEU A 18 -4.22 18.92 27.07
C LEU A 18 -5.14 17.73 27.42
N GLY A 19 -4.66 16.51 27.20
CA GLY A 19 -5.47 15.31 27.31
C GLY A 19 -6.39 15.10 26.10
N THR A 20 -7.10 13.98 26.11
CA THR A 20 -8.21 13.72 25.18
C THR A 20 -9.49 13.59 25.98
N SER A 21 -10.66 13.52 25.33
CA SER A 21 -11.94 13.28 26.03
C SER A 21 -11.96 12.03 26.92
N LYS A 22 -10.96 11.13 26.80
CA LYS A 22 -10.83 9.89 27.55
C LYS A 22 -9.66 9.83 28.55
N LYS A 23 -8.75 10.82 28.57
CA LYS A 23 -7.57 10.81 29.48
C LYS A 23 -7.25 12.23 29.96
N ARG A 24 -7.06 12.40 31.27
CA ARG A 24 -6.55 13.65 31.86
C ARG A 24 -5.19 14.00 31.23
N GLY A 25 -5.03 15.26 30.84
CA GLY A 25 -3.75 15.82 30.39
C GLY A 25 -2.75 15.97 31.53
N TRP A 26 -1.47 16.16 31.17
CA TRP A 26 -0.39 16.38 32.14
C TRP A 26 -0.46 17.74 32.84
N PHE A 27 -1.10 18.72 32.22
CA PHE A 27 -1.30 20.03 32.78
C PHE A 27 -2.74 20.19 33.27
N GLN A 28 -2.92 20.85 34.40
CA GLN A 28 -4.19 21.11 35.05
C GLN A 28 -4.44 22.62 35.11
N ASN A 29 -5.71 23.04 35.15
CA ASN A 29 -6.11 24.46 35.28
C ASN A 29 -5.60 25.38 34.16
N PHE A 30 -5.91 25.02 32.91
CA PHE A 30 -5.67 25.89 31.77
C PHE A 30 -6.81 26.85 31.51
N GLU A 31 -6.46 28.10 31.25
CA GLU A 31 -7.35 29.07 30.60
C GLU A 31 -6.77 29.43 29.23
N VAL A 32 -7.65 29.51 28.22
CA VAL A 32 -7.27 29.89 26.86
C VAL A 32 -7.50 31.39 26.71
N MET A 33 -6.43 32.11 26.41
CA MET A 33 -6.48 33.53 26.09
C MET A 33 -6.32 33.70 24.58
N PRO A 34 -7.41 33.94 23.84
CA PRO A 34 -7.32 34.28 22.43
C PRO A 34 -6.71 35.67 22.28
N LEU A 35 -5.75 35.82 21.37
CA LEU A 35 -5.17 37.12 21.06
C LEU A 35 -5.97 37.84 19.97
N TRP A 36 -5.85 39.17 19.94
CA TRP A 36 -6.55 40.05 19.01
C TRP A 36 -5.59 40.81 18.07
N GLY A 37 -6.17 41.61 17.17
CA GLY A 37 -5.41 42.42 16.20
C GLY A 37 -4.56 41.55 15.27
N ARG A 38 -3.28 41.89 15.12
CA ARG A 38 -2.35 41.15 14.23
C ARG A 38 -2.09 39.71 14.65
N TYR A 39 -2.38 39.37 15.90
CA TYR A 39 -2.26 38.02 16.45
C TYR A 39 -3.59 37.27 16.49
N SER A 40 -4.62 37.77 15.79
CA SER A 40 -5.90 37.09 15.68
C SER A 40 -5.71 35.65 15.17
N GLY A 41 -6.29 34.70 15.89
CA GLY A 41 -6.16 33.26 15.63
C GLY A 41 -4.98 32.56 16.33
N ILE A 42 -4.20 33.28 17.15
CA ILE A 42 -3.21 32.69 18.06
C ILE A 42 -3.84 32.48 19.44
N GLU A 43 -3.75 31.24 19.94
CA GLU A 43 -4.23 30.83 21.26
C GLU A 43 -3.05 30.73 22.23
N VAL A 44 -3.11 31.45 23.34
CA VAL A 44 -2.15 31.33 24.45
C VAL A 44 -2.81 30.59 25.60
N PHE A 45 -2.15 29.55 26.11
CA PHE A 45 -2.68 28.73 27.21
C PHE A 45 -2.00 29.13 28.51
N LEU A 46 -2.80 29.55 29.50
CA LEU A 46 -2.32 30.02 30.80
C LEU A 46 -2.50 28.90 31.82
N GLU A 47 -1.41 28.29 32.31
CA GLU A 47 -1.45 27.34 33.42
C GLU A 47 -1.46 28.15 34.72
N LEU A 48 -2.58 28.10 35.45
CA LEU A 48 -2.71 28.77 36.74
C LEU A 48 -2.28 27.84 37.89
N THR A 49 -1.85 28.42 39.00
CA THR A 49 -1.66 27.69 40.25
C THR A 49 -2.96 27.06 40.73
N SER A 50 -2.91 26.05 41.60
CA SER A 50 -4.11 25.35 42.09
C SER A 50 -5.16 26.28 42.71
N ASN A 51 -4.72 27.40 43.29
CA ASN A 51 -5.60 28.44 43.86
C ASN A 51 -6.03 29.52 42.85
N ARG A 52 -5.63 29.42 41.58
CA ARG A 52 -5.87 30.39 40.49
C ARG A 52 -5.42 31.83 40.74
N LYS A 53 -4.62 32.08 41.78
CA LYS A 53 -4.15 33.44 42.14
C LYS A 53 -2.88 33.86 41.42
N ALA A 54 -2.16 32.92 40.81
CA ALA A 54 -0.93 33.20 40.10
C ALA A 54 -0.81 32.37 38.82
N MET A 55 -0.15 32.93 37.81
CA MET A 55 0.19 32.24 36.59
C MET A 55 1.50 31.47 36.79
N LYS A 56 1.47 30.17 36.51
CA LYS A 56 2.64 29.28 36.58
C LYS A 56 3.37 29.25 35.24
N ARG A 57 2.65 29.04 34.14
CA ARG A 57 3.23 28.95 32.79
C ARG A 57 2.34 29.59 31.74
N VAL A 58 3.00 30.14 30.72
CA VAL A 58 2.38 30.53 29.45
C VAL A 58 2.78 29.49 28.42
N VAL A 59 1.83 28.78 27.85
CA VAL A 59 2.07 27.69 26.91
C VAL A 59 1.58 28.07 25.53
N LEU A 60 2.44 27.96 24.53
CA LEU A 60 2.10 28.14 23.12
C LEU A 60 2.31 26.82 22.37
N PHE A 61 1.26 26.37 21.68
CA PHE A 61 1.33 25.19 20.84
C PHE A 61 1.65 25.57 19.41
N VAL A 62 2.79 25.10 18.94
CA VAL A 62 3.26 25.34 17.58
C VAL A 62 3.40 24.01 16.84
N LYS A 63 3.43 24.05 15.50
CA LYS A 63 3.71 22.86 14.71
C LYS A 63 5.16 22.47 14.85
N HIS A 64 5.43 21.17 14.82
CA HIS A 64 6.79 20.64 14.82
C HIS A 64 7.57 21.17 13.60
N PRO A 65 8.87 21.54 13.72
CA PRO A 65 9.61 22.14 12.61
C PRO A 65 9.62 21.28 11.35
N SER A 66 9.69 19.94 11.51
CA SER A 66 9.63 18.99 10.39
C SER A 66 8.38 19.11 9.53
N TYR A 67 7.26 19.62 10.06
CA TYR A 67 6.06 19.86 9.26
C TYR A 67 6.34 20.79 8.06
N PHE A 68 7.21 21.78 8.25
CA PHE A 68 7.55 22.77 7.21
C PHE A 68 8.65 22.26 6.28
N PHE A 69 9.43 21.27 6.70
CA PHE A 69 10.49 20.65 5.90
C PHE A 69 9.98 19.63 4.85
N TYR A 70 8.72 19.20 4.92
CA TYR A 70 8.12 18.31 3.92
C TYR A 70 7.43 19.03 2.74
N ILE A 71 7.42 20.36 2.72
CA ILE A 71 6.84 21.14 1.61
C ILE A 71 7.93 21.34 0.54
N GLN A 72 8.13 20.30 -0.28
CA GLN A 72 9.22 20.14 -1.25
C GLN A 72 8.89 20.71 -2.64
N SER A 73 8.54 21.99 -2.73
CA SER A 73 8.34 22.65 -4.03
C SER A 73 8.33 24.17 -3.90
N ASP A 74 8.82 24.87 -4.92
CA ASP A 74 8.66 26.33 -5.06
C ASP A 74 7.50 26.72 -5.98
N LYS A 75 6.68 25.75 -6.38
CA LYS A 75 5.42 26.01 -7.08
C LYS A 75 4.51 26.88 -6.21
N ASP A 76 3.65 27.66 -6.86
CA ASP A 76 2.74 28.60 -6.18
C ASP A 76 1.85 27.92 -5.13
N CYS A 77 1.46 26.66 -5.36
CA CYS A 77 0.70 25.88 -4.39
C CYS A 77 1.46 25.65 -3.07
N ALA A 78 2.77 25.42 -3.14
CA ALA A 78 3.63 25.19 -1.98
C ALA A 78 3.95 26.52 -1.27
N LYS A 79 4.20 27.60 -2.02
CA LYS A 79 4.33 28.96 -1.48
C LYS A 79 3.05 29.39 -0.74
N ASN A 80 1.87 29.14 -1.32
CA ASN A 80 0.59 29.43 -0.68
C ASN A 80 0.36 28.58 0.58
N LEU A 81 0.81 27.32 0.60
CA LEU A 81 0.75 26.47 1.78
C LEU A 81 1.69 26.97 2.89
N ARG A 82 2.93 27.38 2.54
CA ARG A 82 3.89 28.02 3.46
C ARG A 82 3.29 29.30 4.03
N ARG A 83 2.72 30.20 3.23
CA ARG A 83 2.00 31.39 3.73
C ARG A 83 0.85 31.04 4.68
N LYS A 84 0.00 30.09 4.28
CA LYS A 84 -1.19 29.70 5.06
C LYS A 84 -0.84 29.04 6.40
N LYS A 85 0.31 28.36 6.51
CA LYS A 85 0.68 27.57 7.71
C LYS A 85 1.86 28.14 8.49
N GLY A 86 2.77 28.83 7.81
CA GLY A 86 3.96 29.49 8.36
C GLY A 86 3.60 30.80 9.05
N ARG A 87 2.71 31.61 8.48
CA ARG A 87 2.30 32.87 9.14
C ARG A 87 1.75 32.68 10.56
N PRO A 88 0.79 31.75 10.83
CA PRO A 88 0.35 31.50 12.20
C PRO A 88 1.46 30.94 13.11
N GLN A 89 2.41 30.20 12.54
CA GLN A 89 3.55 29.66 13.28
C GLN A 89 4.50 30.78 13.72
N ASP A 90 4.88 31.65 12.79
CA ASP A 90 5.77 32.79 13.07
C ASP A 90 5.13 33.75 14.07
N LEU A 91 3.84 34.05 13.93
CA LEU A 91 3.12 34.90 14.88
C LEU A 91 3.09 34.28 16.30
N ALA A 92 2.87 32.97 16.42
CA ALA A 92 2.91 32.30 17.72
C ALA A 92 4.33 32.36 18.33
N LEU A 93 5.37 32.13 17.54
CA LEU A 93 6.74 32.22 18.01
C LEU A 93 7.14 33.66 18.35
N GLU A 94 6.65 34.65 17.62
CA GLU A 94 6.87 36.06 17.93
C GLU A 94 6.22 36.45 19.27
N VAL A 95 5.01 35.95 19.56
CA VAL A 95 4.38 36.12 20.88
C VAL A 95 5.24 35.47 21.97
N ALA A 96 5.70 34.24 21.75
CA ALA A 96 6.56 33.55 22.71
C ALA A 96 7.88 34.31 22.94
N ALA A 97 8.48 34.85 21.87
CA ALA A 97 9.69 35.65 21.91
C ALA A 97 9.51 36.92 22.75
N LYS A 98 8.41 37.66 22.52
CA LYS A 98 8.08 38.86 23.28
C LYS A 98 7.83 38.58 24.76
N LEU A 99 7.08 37.52 25.06
CA LEU A 99 6.79 37.13 26.44
C LEU A 99 8.03 36.60 27.16
N GLY A 100 8.89 35.87 26.45
CA GLY A 100 10.13 35.30 26.96
C GLY A 100 11.32 36.26 26.94
N GLN A 101 11.17 37.44 26.35
CA GLN A 101 12.25 38.41 26.11
C GLN A 101 13.45 37.78 25.37
N ILE A 102 13.17 36.90 24.41
CA ILE A 102 14.18 36.28 23.54
C ILE A 102 14.01 36.75 22.10
N HIS A 103 15.06 36.61 21.31
CA HIS A 103 14.99 36.87 19.87
C HIS A 103 14.62 35.60 19.11
N ILE A 104 13.58 35.69 18.27
CA ILE A 104 13.26 34.69 17.25
C ILE A 104 13.13 35.44 15.92
N GLU A 105 13.81 34.93 14.89
CA GLU A 105 13.80 35.52 13.55
C GLU A 105 12.36 35.63 13.03
N ALA A 106 11.97 36.84 12.63
CA ALA A 106 10.62 37.10 12.14
C ALA A 106 10.42 36.41 10.78
N GLN A 107 9.20 35.91 10.54
CA GLN A 107 8.79 35.33 9.25
C GLN A 107 9.66 34.12 8.81
N PHE A 108 10.31 33.43 9.75
CA PHE A 108 11.18 32.31 9.43
C PHE A 108 10.43 31.20 8.68
N TYR A 109 9.25 30.81 9.15
CA TYR A 109 8.48 29.74 8.53
C TYR A 109 7.64 30.18 7.32
N GLU A 110 7.36 31.48 7.20
CA GLU A 110 6.61 32.06 6.09
C GLU A 110 7.49 32.36 4.87
N LEU A 111 8.63 33.01 5.09
CA LEU A 111 9.43 33.66 4.03
C LEU A 111 10.92 33.29 4.04
N SER A 112 11.43 32.56 5.03
CA SER A 112 12.88 32.33 5.08
C SER A 112 13.37 31.52 3.87
N PRO A 113 14.40 32.01 3.15
CA PRO A 113 15.05 31.24 2.10
C PRO A 113 15.87 30.06 2.66
N ARG A 114 16.09 30.03 3.99
CA ARG A 114 16.74 28.91 4.70
C ARG A 114 15.82 27.71 4.88
N LEU A 115 14.49 27.91 4.78
CA LEU A 115 13.60 26.77 4.66
C LEU A 115 13.88 26.10 3.31
N PRO A 116 14.03 24.77 3.27
CA PRO A 116 14.49 24.06 2.10
C PRO A 116 13.85 24.47 0.77
N VAL A 117 14.70 25.02 -0.09
CA VAL A 117 14.83 24.53 -1.46
C VAL A 117 15.57 23.18 -1.33
N ASN A 118 14.84 22.06 -1.33
CA ASN A 118 15.39 20.70 -1.22
C ASN A 118 16.29 20.40 0.00
N LEU A 119 15.70 20.07 1.16
CA LEU A 119 16.39 19.39 2.28
C LEU A 119 16.51 17.88 1.98
N THR A 120 16.94 17.53 0.78
CA THR A 120 17.67 16.28 0.60
C THR A 120 19.03 16.54 1.23
N VAL A 121 19.35 15.84 2.32
CA VAL A 121 20.74 15.72 2.75
C VAL A 121 21.53 15.35 1.50
N PRO A 122 22.54 16.14 1.09
CA PRO A 122 23.37 15.78 -0.05
C PRO A 122 23.80 14.34 0.09
N ARG A 123 23.81 13.64 -1.03
CA ARG A 123 23.98 12.19 -1.02
C ARG A 123 25.32 11.83 -0.38
N GLU A 124 26.35 12.65 -0.57
CA GLU A 124 27.66 12.48 0.06
C GLU A 124 27.54 12.48 1.59
N VAL A 125 26.84 13.45 2.17
CA VAL A 125 26.65 13.57 3.63
C VAL A 125 25.82 12.41 4.21
N THR A 126 24.91 11.84 3.42
CA THR A 126 24.17 10.64 3.84
C THR A 126 25.07 9.41 3.83
N MET A 127 25.91 9.25 2.81
CA MET A 127 26.87 8.15 2.70
C MET A 127 27.91 8.21 3.81
N GLU A 128 28.46 9.39 4.11
CA GLU A 128 29.41 9.61 5.19
C GLU A 128 28.83 9.18 6.55
N ARG A 129 27.56 9.54 6.82
CA ARG A 129 26.85 9.11 8.04
C ARG A 129 26.63 7.61 8.12
N GLU A 130 26.32 6.94 7.02
CA GLU A 130 26.17 5.47 7.01
C GLU A 130 27.53 4.78 7.19
N GLY A 131 28.61 5.34 6.64
CA GLY A 131 29.99 4.93 6.92
C GLY A 131 30.32 4.98 8.41
N TRP A 132 30.07 6.12 9.06
CA TRP A 132 30.28 6.27 10.51
C TRP A 132 29.44 5.31 11.35
N LYS A 133 28.21 5.01 10.93
CA LYS A 133 27.36 4.02 11.62
C LYS A 133 27.92 2.60 11.48
N GLY A 134 28.40 2.24 10.29
CA GLY A 134 29.04 0.95 10.05
C GLY A 134 30.28 0.77 10.91
N GLU A 135 31.12 1.80 10.97
CA GLU A 135 32.33 1.79 11.79
C GLU A 135 32.03 1.72 13.29
N ALA A 136 31.06 2.51 13.77
CA ALA A 136 30.59 2.43 15.16
C ALA A 136 30.02 1.05 15.50
N ALA A 137 29.27 0.43 14.59
CA ALA A 137 28.74 -0.92 14.78
C ALA A 137 29.86 -1.98 14.84
N ALA A 138 30.86 -1.88 13.96
CA ALA A 138 32.02 -2.77 13.97
C ALA A 138 32.85 -2.62 15.26
N GLN A 139 33.06 -1.39 15.73
CA GLN A 139 33.74 -1.13 17.00
C GLN A 139 32.95 -1.69 18.19
N LEU A 140 31.62 -1.52 18.21
CA LEU A 140 30.76 -2.09 19.24
C LEU A 140 30.77 -3.62 19.23
N GLN A 141 30.77 -4.24 18.05
CA GLN A 141 30.80 -5.70 17.92
C GLN A 141 32.13 -6.30 18.38
N ARG A 142 33.25 -5.62 18.12
CA ARG A 142 34.57 -5.99 18.69
C ARG A 142 34.60 -5.83 20.21
N ALA A 143 34.03 -4.75 20.73
CA ALA A 143 34.01 -4.47 22.16
C ALA A 143 33.06 -5.41 22.94
N PHE A 144 31.97 -5.87 22.32
CA PHE A 144 30.95 -6.70 22.96
C PHE A 144 30.56 -7.93 22.10
N PRO A 145 31.44 -8.94 21.96
CA PRO A 145 31.22 -10.08 21.06
C PRO A 145 30.03 -10.97 21.44
N VAL A 146 29.63 -11.00 22.72
CA VAL A 146 28.58 -11.89 23.25
C VAL A 146 27.24 -11.18 23.42
N ALA A 147 27.21 -9.84 23.36
CA ALA A 147 25.97 -9.12 23.26
C ALA A 147 25.46 -9.30 21.83
N VAL A 148 24.49 -10.20 21.63
CA VAL A 148 23.55 -10.06 20.51
C VAL A 148 22.81 -8.75 20.77
N LEU A 149 23.45 -7.63 20.44
CA LEU A 149 22.78 -6.39 20.15
C LEU A 149 21.81 -6.81 19.06
N SER A 150 20.54 -6.97 19.46
CA SER A 150 19.47 -7.11 18.49
C SER A 150 19.76 -6.00 17.50
N GLN A 151 20.17 -6.38 16.29
CA GLN A 151 20.16 -5.45 15.19
C GLN A 151 18.71 -4.99 15.21
N GLN A 152 18.46 -3.81 15.76
CA GLN A 152 17.40 -2.95 15.26
C GLN A 152 17.79 -2.78 13.80
N LYS A 153 17.42 -3.78 12.99
CA LYS A 153 17.51 -3.77 11.56
C LYS A 153 16.86 -2.46 11.22
N SER A 154 17.64 -1.45 10.85
CA SER A 154 17.10 -0.18 10.39
C SER A 154 16.16 -0.54 9.25
N HIS A 155 14.86 -0.53 9.54
CA HIS A 155 13.81 -1.17 8.75
C HIS A 155 13.42 -0.33 7.52
N ARG A 156 14.43 0.16 6.80
CA ARG A 156 14.32 0.78 5.49
C ARG A 156 15.56 0.43 4.66
N ILE A 157 15.60 -0.78 4.14
CA ILE A 157 16.21 -0.95 2.82
C ILE A 157 15.20 -0.37 1.83
N ARG A 158 15.28 0.95 1.58
CA ARG A 158 14.93 1.41 0.23
C ARG A 158 15.99 0.77 -0.67
N GLY A 159 15.57 0.18 -1.79
CA GLY A 159 16.51 -0.33 -2.79
C GLY A 159 17.58 0.73 -3.04
N PRO A 160 18.87 0.37 -3.00
CA PRO A 160 19.93 1.33 -3.18
C PRO A 160 19.88 1.80 -4.64
N GLN A 161 19.37 3.01 -4.89
CA GLN A 161 19.60 3.66 -6.18
C GLN A 161 20.92 4.41 -6.08
N GLY A 162 21.91 3.93 -6.82
CA GLY A 162 23.17 4.61 -7.11
C GLY A 162 24.43 4.07 -6.45
N ARG A 163 24.44 2.89 -5.81
CA ARG A 163 25.73 2.27 -5.47
C ARG A 163 26.54 2.10 -6.76
N ASP A 164 27.85 2.26 -6.65
CA ASP A 164 28.75 1.86 -7.72
C ASP A 164 28.56 0.34 -7.91
N PRO A 165 28.06 -0.13 -9.07
CA PRO A 165 27.74 -1.53 -9.31
C PRO A 165 28.94 -2.47 -9.18
N ASN A 166 30.16 -1.93 -9.12
CA ASN A 166 31.41 -2.67 -9.14
C ASN A 166 32.01 -2.94 -7.74
N ASN A 167 31.33 -2.57 -6.64
CA ASN A 167 31.83 -2.92 -5.30
C ASN A 167 31.54 -4.39 -4.96
N LEU A 168 32.51 -5.25 -5.29
CA LEU A 168 32.53 -6.69 -5.07
C LEU A 168 32.18 -7.10 -3.64
N ASP A 169 32.60 -6.34 -2.62
CA ASP A 169 32.42 -6.69 -1.21
C ASP A 169 30.96 -6.66 -0.76
N ASP A 170 30.12 -5.82 -1.39
CA ASP A 170 28.70 -5.71 -1.07
C ASP A 170 27.88 -6.87 -1.65
N ILE A 171 28.25 -7.35 -2.85
CA ILE A 171 27.61 -8.50 -3.51
C ILE A 171 28.07 -9.80 -2.85
N VAL A 172 29.37 -9.91 -2.54
CA VAL A 172 29.97 -10.96 -1.72
C VAL A 172 29.32 -10.99 -0.35
N SER A 173 29.01 -9.86 0.28
CA SER A 173 28.29 -9.81 1.56
C SER A 173 26.82 -10.26 1.45
N LEU A 174 26.13 -9.97 0.35
CA LEU A 174 24.75 -10.43 0.09
C LEU A 174 24.71 -11.94 -0.17
N MET A 175 25.62 -12.43 -0.99
CA MET A 175 25.85 -13.85 -1.23
C MET A 175 26.31 -14.58 0.02
N ASN A 176 27.10 -13.92 0.88
CA ASN A 176 27.58 -14.49 2.13
C ASN A 176 26.57 -14.44 3.28
N GLN A 177 25.57 -13.55 3.20
CA GLN A 177 24.35 -13.69 4.01
C GLN A 177 23.55 -14.94 3.63
N PHE A 178 23.76 -15.46 2.42
CA PHE A 178 23.22 -16.72 1.92
C PHE A 178 24.27 -17.83 1.81
N THR A 179 25.52 -17.65 2.31
CA THR A 179 26.39 -18.81 2.51
C THR A 179 25.66 -19.66 3.53
N ILE A 180 25.20 -20.81 3.06
CA ILE A 180 25.23 -22.13 3.66
C ILE A 180 25.95 -22.15 5.03
N GLY A 181 25.42 -21.48 6.03
CA GLY A 181 25.28 -22.11 7.32
C GLY A 181 24.28 -23.22 7.06
N GLU A 182 24.65 -24.45 7.38
CA GLU A 182 23.68 -25.50 7.60
C GLU A 182 22.44 -24.84 8.20
N VAL A 183 21.34 -24.82 7.44
CA VAL A 183 20.04 -24.59 8.04
C VAL A 183 19.91 -25.82 8.91
N CYS A 184 20.39 -25.70 10.14
CA CYS A 184 20.34 -26.75 11.13
C CYS A 184 18.85 -27.07 11.23
N ALA A 185 18.44 -28.18 10.63
CA ALA A 185 17.08 -28.66 10.66
C ALA A 185 16.61 -28.88 12.12
N ASP A 186 17.57 -28.90 13.05
CA ASP A 186 17.42 -29.18 14.47
C ASP A 186 17.70 -27.97 15.40
N GLY A 187 17.76 -26.74 14.88
CA GLY A 187 17.85 -25.57 15.75
C GLY A 187 16.59 -25.48 16.63
N PRO A 188 16.68 -25.58 17.98
CA PRO A 188 15.50 -25.63 18.82
C PRO A 188 14.71 -24.34 18.63
N LEU A 189 13.47 -24.51 18.18
CA LEU A 189 12.45 -23.48 18.18
C LEU A 189 12.48 -22.83 19.56
N ARG A 190 12.87 -21.55 19.62
CA ARG A 190 12.60 -20.75 20.81
C ARG A 190 11.09 -20.64 20.94
N GLU A 191 10.51 -21.59 21.65
CA GLU A 191 9.18 -21.47 22.22
C GLU A 191 9.23 -20.25 23.15
N SER A 192 8.69 -19.13 22.68
CA SER A 192 8.16 -18.15 23.59
C SER A 192 6.90 -18.79 24.17
N GLU A 193 7.03 -19.39 25.36
CA GLU A 193 5.97 -20.10 26.11
C GLU A 193 4.76 -19.22 26.50
N ASP A 194 4.65 -17.99 25.99
CA ASP A 194 3.57 -17.07 26.30
C ASP A 194 2.73 -16.71 25.05
N SER A 195 2.07 -17.68 24.40
CA SER A 195 0.81 -17.38 23.71
C SER A 195 -0.03 -18.63 23.37
N SER A 196 -1.20 -18.67 24.01
CA SER A 196 -2.44 -19.38 23.67
C SER A 196 -2.65 -19.79 22.20
N GLU A 197 -3.07 -21.05 22.01
CA GLU A 197 -3.72 -21.64 20.82
C GLU A 197 -3.06 -21.33 19.46
N THR A 198 -2.16 -22.22 19.03
CA THR A 198 -1.73 -22.27 17.63
C THR A 198 -2.91 -22.70 16.77
N THR A 199 -3.55 -21.76 16.09
CA THR A 199 -4.61 -22.08 15.13
C THR A 199 -4.05 -22.96 13.99
N GLU A 200 -4.86 -23.88 13.45
CA GLU A 200 -4.49 -24.76 12.33
C GLU A 200 -3.88 -23.97 11.15
N ILE A 201 -4.44 -22.80 10.86
CA ILE A 201 -3.93 -21.86 9.84
C ILE A 201 -2.50 -21.38 10.16
N GLY A 202 -2.18 -21.13 11.44
CA GLY A 202 -0.85 -20.72 11.87
C GLY A 202 0.19 -21.84 11.75
N ALA A 203 -0.21 -23.09 11.99
CA ALA A 203 0.66 -24.25 11.78
C ALA A 203 0.96 -24.45 10.28
N ILE A 204 -0.07 -24.39 9.43
CA ILE A 204 0.07 -24.49 7.96
C ILE A 204 0.99 -23.37 7.43
N ASP A 205 0.82 -22.11 7.87
CA ASP A 205 1.68 -20.99 7.43
C ASP A 205 3.16 -21.25 7.77
N LYS A 206 3.47 -21.74 8.97
CA LYS A 206 4.85 -22.06 9.37
C LYS A 206 5.46 -23.14 8.47
N ILE A 207 4.73 -24.22 8.22
CA ILE A 207 5.16 -25.32 7.33
C ILE A 207 5.43 -24.78 5.91
N GLN A 208 4.51 -23.98 5.36
CA GLN A 208 4.66 -23.45 4.02
C GLN A 208 5.80 -22.42 3.89
N ARG A 209 6.08 -21.63 4.94
CA ARG A 209 7.27 -20.75 4.98
C ARG A 209 8.56 -21.55 4.91
N HIS A 210 8.66 -22.64 5.67
CA HIS A 210 9.81 -23.53 5.63
C HIS A 210 9.95 -24.18 4.26
N ARG A 211 8.85 -24.70 3.69
CA ARG A 211 8.82 -25.28 2.34
C ARG A 211 9.25 -24.29 1.26
N ARG A 212 8.88 -23.00 1.37
CA ARG A 212 9.37 -21.94 0.48
C ARG A 212 10.90 -21.83 0.53
N LEU A 213 11.49 -21.79 1.72
CA LEU A 213 12.94 -21.69 1.87
C LEU A 213 13.67 -22.91 1.30
N GLN A 214 13.12 -24.11 1.52
CA GLN A 214 13.63 -25.33 0.90
C GLN A 214 13.57 -25.27 -0.64
N LYS A 215 12.43 -24.83 -1.23
CA LYS A 215 12.30 -24.67 -2.68
C LYS A 215 13.32 -23.68 -3.26
N ILE A 216 13.54 -22.55 -2.59
CA ILE A 216 14.54 -21.55 -3.00
C ILE A 216 15.96 -22.15 -2.92
N SER A 217 16.27 -22.87 -1.84
CA SER A 217 17.58 -23.53 -1.66
C SER A 217 17.82 -24.60 -2.74
N SER A 218 16.82 -25.45 -3.01
CA SER A 218 16.91 -26.48 -4.05
C SER A 218 17.07 -25.87 -5.45
N PHE A 219 16.35 -24.79 -5.75
CA PHE A 219 16.50 -24.05 -7.01
C PHE A 219 17.95 -23.58 -7.23
N TRP A 220 18.54 -22.89 -6.24
CA TRP A 220 19.91 -22.40 -6.36
C TRP A 220 20.94 -23.52 -6.43
N ARG A 221 20.71 -24.63 -5.72
CA ARG A 221 21.57 -25.82 -5.80
C ARG A 221 21.53 -26.44 -7.19
N ALA A 222 20.34 -26.58 -7.77
CA ALA A 222 20.17 -27.11 -9.13
C ALA A 222 20.83 -26.21 -10.17
N LEU A 223 20.62 -24.89 -10.08
CA LEU A 223 21.26 -23.92 -10.97
C LEU A 223 22.79 -23.96 -10.87
N LYS A 224 23.34 -24.04 -9.65
CA LYS A 224 24.78 -24.22 -9.43
C LYS A 224 25.29 -25.53 -10.04
N GLY A 225 24.57 -26.63 -9.87
CA GLY A 225 24.94 -27.92 -10.45
C GLY A 225 25.01 -27.89 -11.98
N ILE A 226 24.07 -27.18 -12.63
CA ILE A 226 24.11 -26.97 -14.08
C ILE A 226 25.37 -26.19 -14.47
N MET A 227 25.67 -25.11 -13.75
CA MET A 227 26.88 -24.30 -13.98
C MET A 227 28.17 -25.08 -13.72
N ASP A 228 28.24 -25.93 -12.70
CA ASP A 228 29.46 -26.67 -12.38
C ASP A 228 29.67 -27.87 -13.34
N GLY A 229 28.59 -28.49 -13.84
CA GLY A 229 28.63 -29.70 -14.67
C GLY A 229 28.99 -29.48 -16.15
N SER A 230 28.94 -28.24 -16.63
CA SER A 230 29.14 -27.89 -18.05
C SER A 230 30.59 -27.54 -18.40
N GLY A 231 31.55 -28.00 -17.59
CA GLY A 231 32.99 -27.77 -17.82
C GLY A 231 33.47 -26.37 -17.44
N PHE A 232 32.67 -25.62 -16.70
CA PHE A 232 33.06 -24.30 -16.20
C PHE A 232 34.13 -24.41 -15.11
N PRO A 233 35.11 -23.50 -15.06
CA PRO A 233 36.13 -23.52 -14.03
C PRO A 233 35.49 -23.42 -12.64
N VAL A 234 35.85 -24.35 -11.76
CA VAL A 234 35.36 -24.51 -10.37
C VAL A 234 35.16 -23.14 -9.69
N VAL A 235 33.90 -22.82 -9.41
CA VAL A 235 33.48 -21.53 -8.86
C VAL A 235 33.62 -21.57 -7.32
N PRO A 236 34.44 -20.72 -6.68
CA PRO A 236 34.41 -20.54 -5.24
C PRO A 236 33.02 -20.04 -4.81
N ASN A 237 32.58 -20.36 -3.58
CA ASN A 237 31.21 -20.21 -3.03
C ASN A 237 30.54 -18.81 -3.05
N VAL A 238 31.03 -17.84 -3.84
CA VAL A 238 30.54 -16.48 -3.92
C VAL A 238 30.35 -16.06 -5.39
N LEU A 239 29.10 -15.97 -5.86
CA LEU A 239 28.76 -15.44 -7.19
C LEU A 239 28.67 -13.91 -7.11
N THR A 240 29.45 -13.19 -7.91
CA THR A 240 29.32 -11.72 -8.05
C THR A 240 28.60 -11.41 -9.37
N ALA A 241 27.94 -10.25 -9.49
CA ALA A 241 27.23 -9.86 -10.71
C ALA A 241 28.17 -9.77 -11.93
N GLU A 242 29.37 -9.23 -11.74
CA GLU A 242 30.44 -9.21 -12.77
C GLU A 242 30.88 -10.62 -13.20
N ARG A 243 30.76 -11.64 -12.34
CA ARG A 243 31.05 -13.04 -12.71
C ARG A 243 29.90 -13.73 -13.41
N VAL A 244 28.65 -13.32 -13.19
CA VAL A 244 27.52 -13.77 -14.02
C VAL A 244 27.68 -13.25 -15.44
N GLU A 245 28.04 -11.97 -15.62
CA GLU A 245 28.40 -11.41 -16.94
C GLU A 245 29.62 -12.08 -17.57
N SER A 246 30.67 -12.35 -16.78
CA SER A 246 31.85 -13.09 -17.26
C SER A 246 31.54 -14.55 -17.61
N SER A 247 30.67 -15.24 -16.87
CA SER A 247 30.23 -16.60 -17.16
C SER A 247 29.31 -16.66 -18.39
N LEU A 248 28.42 -15.67 -18.56
CA LEU A 248 27.60 -15.47 -19.76
C LEU A 248 28.47 -15.13 -20.98
N SER A 249 29.61 -14.45 -20.78
CA SER A 249 30.58 -14.17 -21.87
C SER A 249 31.29 -15.44 -22.36
N THR A 250 31.62 -16.39 -21.47
CA THR A 250 32.11 -17.73 -21.86
C THR A 250 31.05 -18.64 -22.48
N MET A 251 29.76 -18.33 -22.30
CA MET A 251 28.67 -19.05 -22.97
C MET A 251 28.47 -18.63 -24.43
N ASN A 252 29.14 -17.55 -24.90
CA ASN A 252 29.14 -17.17 -26.32
C ASN A 252 29.85 -18.20 -27.22
N ASP A 253 30.60 -19.14 -26.65
CA ASP A 253 31.24 -20.23 -27.39
C ASP A 253 30.30 -21.43 -27.61
N ILE A 254 29.12 -21.44 -26.99
CA ILE A 254 28.01 -22.32 -27.39
C ILE A 254 27.37 -21.63 -28.59
N GLU A 255 27.57 -22.21 -29.77
CA GLU A 255 27.15 -21.73 -31.10
C GLU A 255 25.84 -20.95 -31.12
N ASP A 256 25.72 -20.00 -32.08
CA ASP A 256 24.61 -19.09 -32.42
C ASP A 256 23.22 -19.76 -32.63
N SER A 257 22.84 -20.72 -31.80
CA SER A 257 21.49 -21.24 -31.76
C SER A 257 20.58 -20.22 -31.10
N ASN A 258 19.51 -19.93 -31.83
CA ASN A 258 18.39 -19.14 -31.36
C ASN A 258 17.14 -19.99 -31.11
N GLU A 259 17.20 -21.32 -31.30
CA GLU A 259 16.03 -22.19 -31.18
C GLU A 259 15.91 -22.79 -29.78
N TRP A 260 14.68 -22.89 -29.27
CA TRP A 260 14.40 -23.44 -27.94
C TRP A 260 14.86 -24.89 -27.78
N GLN A 261 14.79 -25.67 -28.86
CA GLN A 261 15.14 -27.08 -28.92
C GLN A 261 16.62 -27.35 -28.63
N ASP A 262 17.46 -26.34 -28.80
CA ASP A 262 18.91 -26.44 -28.61
C ASP A 262 19.35 -26.16 -27.17
N LEU A 263 18.40 -25.82 -26.28
CA LEU A 263 18.68 -25.71 -24.85
C LEU A 263 19.05 -27.08 -24.25
N PRO A 264 20.10 -27.14 -23.41
CA PRO A 264 20.40 -28.32 -22.62
C PRO A 264 19.17 -28.81 -21.83
N THR A 265 18.97 -30.12 -21.81
CA THR A 265 17.79 -30.75 -21.20
C THR A 265 17.65 -30.37 -19.72
N GLU A 266 18.78 -30.18 -19.03
CA GLU A 266 18.86 -29.79 -17.63
C GLU A 266 18.33 -28.37 -17.40
N ILE A 267 18.63 -27.43 -18.31
CA ILE A 267 18.15 -26.05 -18.24
C ILE A 267 16.64 -26.01 -18.48
N THR A 268 16.18 -26.71 -19.52
CA THR A 268 14.75 -26.83 -19.86
C THR A 268 13.97 -27.45 -18.71
N ALA A 269 14.47 -28.54 -18.13
CA ALA A 269 13.86 -29.20 -16.99
C ALA A 269 13.80 -28.28 -15.76
N LEU A 270 14.86 -27.53 -15.47
CA LEU A 270 14.88 -26.58 -14.36
C LEU A 270 13.83 -25.48 -14.55
N ILE A 271 13.72 -24.90 -15.75
CA ILE A 271 12.71 -23.87 -16.09
C ILE A 271 11.30 -24.43 -15.90
N HIS A 272 11.02 -25.62 -16.44
CA HIS A 272 9.70 -26.26 -16.36
C HIS A 272 9.26 -26.63 -14.94
N ASP A 273 10.22 -26.96 -14.08
CA ASP A 273 9.97 -27.26 -12.67
C ASP A 273 9.58 -26.01 -11.86
N GLN A 274 9.95 -24.81 -12.31
CA GLN A 274 9.66 -23.58 -11.56
C GLN A 274 8.22 -23.11 -11.74
N PRO A 275 7.36 -23.12 -10.69
CA PRO A 275 5.97 -22.72 -10.83
C PRO A 275 5.78 -21.24 -11.20
N GLY A 276 6.77 -20.40 -10.89
CA GLY A 276 6.72 -18.97 -11.17
C GLY A 276 7.34 -18.59 -12.52
N LEU A 277 7.85 -19.55 -13.29
CA LEU A 277 8.23 -19.41 -14.69
C LEU A 277 7.14 -20.04 -15.57
N LYS A 278 5.89 -19.67 -15.31
CA LYS A 278 4.71 -20.17 -16.01
C LYS A 278 3.75 -19.03 -16.31
N PHE A 279 3.01 -19.18 -17.40
CA PHE A 279 1.94 -18.28 -17.80
C PHE A 279 0.59 -18.99 -17.64
N SER A 280 -0.14 -18.69 -16.55
CA SER A 280 -1.37 -19.40 -16.20
C SER A 280 -1.15 -20.91 -16.19
N THR A 281 -0.14 -21.34 -15.44
CA THR A 281 0.29 -22.74 -15.24
C THR A 281 0.88 -23.43 -16.47
N ARG A 282 0.90 -22.79 -17.65
CA ARG A 282 1.61 -23.28 -18.84
C ARG A 282 3.12 -23.03 -18.69
N PRO A 283 3.98 -24.05 -18.85
CA PRO A 283 5.43 -23.87 -18.87
C PRO A 283 5.88 -23.01 -20.05
N LEU A 284 7.07 -22.41 -19.96
CA LEU A 284 7.71 -21.75 -21.10
C LEU A 284 8.17 -22.83 -22.08
N ASP A 285 7.82 -22.72 -23.35
CA ASP A 285 8.11 -23.75 -24.36
C ASP A 285 8.66 -23.17 -25.67
N SER A 286 8.99 -21.88 -25.69
CA SER A 286 9.53 -21.20 -26.86
C SER A 286 10.51 -20.08 -26.47
N ARG A 287 11.27 -19.59 -27.45
CA ARG A 287 12.13 -18.41 -27.29
C ARG A 287 11.30 -17.18 -26.92
N GLU A 288 10.17 -16.96 -27.58
CA GLU A 288 9.30 -15.81 -27.33
C GLU A 288 8.77 -15.82 -25.89
N ASP A 289 8.47 -17.00 -25.34
CA ASP A 289 8.11 -17.15 -23.93
C ASP A 289 9.25 -16.76 -22.98
N LEU A 290 10.51 -17.08 -23.32
CA LEU A 290 11.70 -16.64 -22.57
C LEU A 290 11.94 -15.14 -22.67
N GLU A 291 11.87 -14.55 -23.86
CA GLU A 291 12.04 -13.11 -24.07
C GLU A 291 10.98 -12.35 -23.27
N ARG A 292 9.73 -12.84 -23.32
CA ARG A 292 8.66 -12.28 -22.51
C ARG A 292 8.90 -12.47 -21.00
N ALA A 293 9.38 -13.63 -20.56
CA ALA A 293 9.70 -13.86 -19.15
C ALA A 293 10.83 -12.93 -18.68
N HIS A 294 11.85 -12.72 -19.51
CA HIS A 294 12.96 -11.81 -19.30
C HIS A 294 12.46 -10.37 -19.08
N ASP A 295 11.65 -9.84 -20.00
CA ASP A 295 11.05 -8.50 -19.89
C ASP A 295 10.22 -8.33 -18.60
N LEU A 296 9.47 -9.35 -18.20
CA LEU A 296 8.66 -9.34 -16.98
C LEU A 296 9.51 -9.35 -15.72
N LEU A 297 10.63 -10.08 -15.73
CA LEU A 297 11.55 -10.22 -14.60
C LEU A 297 12.53 -9.04 -14.49
N HIS A 298 12.78 -8.33 -15.58
CA HIS A 298 13.64 -7.15 -15.66
C HIS A 298 13.28 -6.08 -14.62
N THR A 299 11.99 -5.86 -14.39
CA THR A 299 11.48 -4.93 -13.35
C THR A 299 11.94 -5.28 -11.93
N PHE A 300 12.41 -6.50 -11.71
CA PHE A 300 12.92 -6.98 -10.43
C PHE A 300 14.44 -6.91 -10.32
N VAL A 301 15.19 -6.48 -11.35
CA VAL A 301 16.64 -6.33 -11.26
C VAL A 301 17.03 -4.93 -11.76
N PRO A 302 17.41 -4.01 -10.85
CA PRO A 302 17.96 -2.72 -11.25
C PRO A 302 19.21 -2.93 -12.11
N GLU A 303 19.42 -2.08 -13.13
CA GLU A 303 20.63 -2.03 -13.99
C GLU A 303 20.78 -3.19 -14.98
N TRP A 304 19.75 -4.00 -15.15
CA TRP A 304 19.69 -4.89 -16.29
C TRP A 304 19.47 -4.04 -17.55
N ASP A 305 20.39 -4.02 -18.51
CA ASP A 305 20.26 -3.20 -19.74
C ASP A 305 20.28 -4.04 -21.03
N ASP A 306 20.50 -5.35 -20.91
CA ASP A 306 20.52 -6.24 -22.07
C ASP A 306 19.14 -6.39 -22.69
N THR A 307 19.05 -6.15 -24.00
CA THR A 307 17.86 -6.48 -24.77
C THR A 307 17.80 -7.99 -25.02
N PRO A 308 16.66 -8.66 -24.79
CA PRO A 308 16.58 -10.12 -24.90
C PRO A 308 16.95 -10.63 -26.31
N ASN A 309 16.71 -9.81 -27.34
CA ASN A 309 16.97 -10.14 -28.73
C ASN A 309 18.48 -10.21 -29.08
N THR A 310 19.36 -9.67 -28.24
CA THR A 310 20.82 -9.70 -28.45
C THR A 310 21.49 -10.89 -27.77
N LEU A 311 20.73 -11.70 -27.02
CA LEU A 311 21.25 -12.87 -26.31
C LEU A 311 20.95 -14.15 -27.10
N GLY A 312 21.93 -15.05 -27.20
CA GLY A 312 21.70 -16.43 -27.63
C GLY A 312 20.75 -17.16 -26.68
N ILE A 313 20.12 -18.26 -27.13
CA ILE A 313 19.03 -18.91 -26.37
C ILE A 313 19.48 -19.38 -24.97
N ALA A 314 20.70 -19.91 -24.85
CA ALA A 314 21.27 -20.35 -23.57
C ALA A 314 21.50 -19.18 -22.60
N ASN A 315 22.08 -18.07 -23.10
CA ASN A 315 22.30 -16.85 -22.32
C ASN A 315 20.97 -16.24 -21.85
N LEU A 316 19.97 -16.21 -22.72
CA LEU A 316 18.62 -15.74 -22.38
C LEU A 316 18.00 -16.61 -21.27
N ALA A 317 18.06 -17.94 -21.40
CA ALA A 317 17.53 -18.89 -20.42
C ALA A 317 18.21 -18.75 -19.05
N MET A 318 19.55 -18.69 -19.03
CA MET A 318 20.32 -18.49 -17.80
C MET A 318 20.00 -17.17 -17.13
N SER A 319 19.89 -16.10 -17.93
CA SER A 319 19.49 -14.81 -17.42
C SER A 319 18.11 -14.87 -16.75
N VAL A 320 17.10 -15.44 -17.43
CA VAL A 320 15.76 -15.65 -16.84
C VAL A 320 15.82 -16.41 -15.51
N LEU A 321 16.62 -17.49 -15.44
CA LEU A 321 16.80 -18.26 -14.21
C LEU A 321 17.42 -17.42 -13.08
N PHE A 322 18.46 -16.64 -13.34
CA PHE A 322 19.04 -15.74 -12.34
C PHE A 322 18.06 -14.67 -11.86
N ALA A 323 17.32 -14.04 -12.77
CA ALA A 323 16.31 -13.04 -12.45
C ALA A 323 15.19 -13.64 -11.58
N TYR A 324 14.75 -14.84 -11.94
CA TYR A 324 13.76 -15.61 -11.20
C TYR A 324 14.25 -15.93 -9.78
N GLY A 325 15.47 -16.46 -9.66
CA GLY A 325 16.12 -16.76 -8.39
C GLY A 325 16.15 -15.53 -7.47
N ARG A 326 16.56 -14.37 -8.01
CA ARG A 326 16.53 -13.09 -7.28
C ARG A 326 15.12 -12.69 -6.88
N MET A 327 14.14 -12.81 -7.77
CA MET A 327 12.74 -12.50 -7.48
C MET A 327 12.19 -13.35 -6.32
N ILE A 328 12.41 -14.66 -6.35
CA ILE A 328 11.89 -15.57 -5.31
C ILE A 328 12.61 -15.44 -3.98
N SER A 329 13.89 -15.05 -3.99
CA SER A 329 14.73 -14.90 -2.79
C SER A 329 14.47 -13.58 -2.05
N ARG A 330 13.81 -12.60 -2.67
CA ARG A 330 13.54 -11.30 -2.05
C ARG A 330 12.73 -11.41 -0.76
N ASP A 331 13.30 -10.87 0.31
CA ASP A 331 12.60 -10.65 1.55
C ASP A 331 11.49 -9.62 1.37
N ARG A 332 10.27 -10.00 1.79
CA ARG A 332 9.13 -9.09 1.76
C ARG A 332 9.07 -8.26 3.03
N ARG A 333 8.33 -7.15 2.97
CA ARG A 333 8.29 -6.12 4.02
C ARG A 333 7.99 -6.73 5.41
N PRO A 334 8.87 -6.59 6.41
CA PRO A 334 8.72 -7.25 7.72
C PRO A 334 7.40 -6.92 8.42
N HIS A 335 6.94 -5.67 8.36
CA HIS A 335 5.69 -5.22 8.98
C HIS A 335 4.41 -5.80 8.36
N MET A 336 4.50 -6.49 7.22
CA MET A 336 3.38 -7.23 6.65
C MET A 336 3.39 -8.70 7.07
N GLY A 337 4.51 -9.23 7.59
CA GLY A 337 4.69 -10.67 7.82
C GLY A 337 3.63 -11.29 8.73
N GLU A 338 3.22 -10.57 9.77
CA GLU A 338 2.19 -11.01 10.74
C GLU A 338 0.75 -10.93 10.21
N LEU A 339 0.54 -10.20 9.11
CA LEU A 339 -0.78 -9.98 8.49
C LEU A 339 -1.04 -10.93 7.32
N LEU A 340 -0.03 -11.71 6.93
CA LEU A 340 -0.03 -12.53 5.74
C LEU A 340 0.24 -13.99 6.10
N ILE A 341 -0.36 -14.89 5.32
CA ILE A 341 -0.16 -16.33 5.43
C ILE A 341 0.10 -16.93 4.05
N PHE A 342 0.85 -18.02 4.04
CA PHE A 342 0.88 -18.97 2.94
C PHE A 342 -0.24 -20.01 3.08
N ARG A 343 -0.63 -20.59 1.95
CA ARG A 343 -1.68 -21.61 1.89
C ARG A 343 -1.21 -22.78 1.03
N GLU A 344 -1.84 -23.92 1.24
CA GLU A 344 -1.65 -25.12 0.44
C GLU A 344 -2.42 -25.09 -0.87
N ALA A 345 -2.17 -26.09 -1.71
CA ALA A 345 -2.91 -26.30 -2.95
C ALA A 345 -4.43 -26.26 -2.69
N PRO A 346 -5.22 -25.62 -3.59
CA PRO A 346 -4.84 -25.04 -4.88
C PRO A 346 -4.38 -23.57 -4.81
N TYR A 347 -4.01 -23.06 -3.63
CA TYR A 347 -3.70 -21.65 -3.39
C TYR A 347 -2.20 -21.34 -3.29
N ASP A 348 -1.35 -22.34 -3.51
CA ASP A 348 0.11 -22.29 -3.41
C ASP A 348 0.78 -21.74 -4.67
N ILE A 349 0.04 -21.66 -5.78
CA ILE A 349 0.44 -20.99 -7.04
C ILE A 349 -0.73 -20.12 -7.50
N LEU A 350 -0.46 -18.91 -8.01
CA LEU A 350 -1.51 -18.02 -8.47
C LEU A 350 -1.21 -17.38 -9.83
N PRO A 351 -2.03 -17.62 -10.86
CA PRO A 351 -1.97 -16.88 -12.11
C PRO A 351 -2.27 -15.40 -11.94
N ARG A 352 -1.48 -14.54 -12.60
CA ARG A 352 -1.55 -13.08 -12.43
C ARG A 352 -1.72 -12.34 -13.75
N ARG A 353 -2.19 -11.10 -13.62
CA ARG A 353 -2.21 -10.10 -14.70
C ARG A 353 -1.91 -8.70 -14.19
N CYS A 354 -1.45 -7.84 -15.07
CA CYS A 354 -1.17 -6.45 -14.77
C CYS A 354 -2.46 -5.66 -14.52
N SER A 355 -2.50 -4.82 -13.47
CA SER A 355 -3.65 -3.94 -13.24
C SER A 355 -3.79 -2.81 -14.27
N GLY A 356 -2.71 -2.47 -14.98
CA GLY A 356 -2.62 -1.37 -15.93
C GLY A 356 -3.03 -1.77 -17.35
N CYS A 357 -2.29 -2.70 -17.97
CA CYS A 357 -2.56 -3.18 -19.34
C CYS A 357 -3.48 -4.41 -19.39
N ASP A 358 -3.86 -5.00 -18.24
CA ASP A 358 -4.67 -6.22 -18.14
C ASP A 358 -4.09 -7.49 -18.78
N GLN A 359 -2.90 -7.40 -19.37
CA GLN A 359 -2.17 -8.53 -19.92
C GLN A 359 -1.64 -9.45 -18.82
N GLN A 360 -1.53 -10.72 -19.18
CA GLN A 360 -0.96 -11.77 -18.36
C GLN A 360 0.51 -11.47 -18.02
N VAL A 361 0.92 -11.90 -16.84
CA VAL A 361 2.30 -11.86 -16.34
C VAL A 361 2.64 -13.23 -15.74
N LEU A 362 3.90 -13.44 -15.35
CA LEU A 362 4.32 -14.67 -14.69
C LEU A 362 3.47 -14.98 -13.43
N ASP A 363 3.21 -16.25 -13.21
CA ASP A 363 2.48 -16.74 -12.04
C ASP A 363 3.22 -16.39 -10.73
N ASP A 364 2.50 -16.29 -9.63
CA ASP A 364 3.11 -16.15 -8.30
C ASP A 364 3.43 -17.54 -7.75
N PRO A 365 4.72 -17.92 -7.60
CA PRO A 365 5.09 -19.21 -7.03
C PRO A 365 4.91 -19.27 -5.50
N PHE A 366 4.71 -18.09 -4.86
CA PHE A 366 4.61 -17.94 -3.41
C PHE A 366 3.56 -16.87 -3.07
N PRO A 367 2.27 -17.09 -3.41
CA PRO A 367 1.21 -16.13 -3.21
C PRO A 367 0.93 -15.91 -1.72
N TYR A 368 0.80 -14.64 -1.34
CA TYR A 368 0.42 -14.25 0.01
C TYR A 368 -1.08 -14.03 0.12
N TRP A 369 -1.66 -14.54 1.20
CA TRP A 369 -3.06 -14.39 1.53
C TRP A 369 -3.23 -13.61 2.83
N SER A 370 -4.37 -12.95 3.00
CA SER A 370 -4.66 -12.23 4.25
C SER A 370 -4.86 -13.21 5.41
N LYS A 371 -4.16 -13.00 6.53
CA LYS A 371 -4.35 -13.80 7.76
C LYS A 371 -5.78 -13.73 8.28
N TYR A 372 -6.43 -12.57 8.14
CA TYR A 372 -7.77 -12.31 8.68
C TYR A 372 -8.90 -12.58 7.67
N GLU A 373 -8.58 -12.77 6.37
CA GLU A 373 -9.54 -13.18 5.34
C GLU A 373 -8.80 -14.11 4.34
N PRO A 374 -8.57 -15.39 4.68
CA PRO A 374 -7.71 -16.30 3.91
C PRO A 374 -8.10 -16.53 2.44
N SER A 375 -9.32 -16.17 2.04
CA SER A 375 -9.80 -16.19 0.65
C SER A 375 -9.35 -14.97 -0.18
N ARG A 376 -8.65 -14.01 0.43
CA ARG A 376 -8.23 -12.77 -0.20
C ARG A 376 -6.73 -12.76 -0.47
N TYR A 377 -6.35 -12.75 -1.75
CA TYR A 377 -4.98 -12.61 -2.20
C TYR A 377 -4.45 -11.20 -1.95
N VAL A 378 -3.18 -11.09 -1.56
CA VAL A 378 -2.53 -9.81 -1.29
C VAL A 378 -1.56 -9.48 -2.43
N SER A 379 -1.97 -8.51 -3.26
CA SER A 379 -1.20 -8.09 -4.43
C SER A 379 -0.13 -7.06 -4.09
N TRP A 380 0.96 -7.13 -4.83
CA TRP A 380 2.10 -6.22 -4.67
C TRP A 380 2.17 -5.27 -5.85
N ALA A 381 2.55 -4.03 -5.56
CA ALA A 381 2.88 -3.06 -6.59
C ALA A 381 4.34 -3.27 -7.00
N VAL A 382 4.58 -3.32 -8.31
CA VAL A 382 5.89 -3.41 -8.93
C VAL A 382 6.25 -2.01 -9.43
N ALA A 383 7.41 -1.51 -8.99
CA ALA A 383 7.98 -0.26 -9.47
C ALA A 383 8.65 -0.52 -10.82
N GLY A 384 8.48 0.38 -11.78
CA GLY A 384 8.96 0.18 -13.16
C GLY A 384 7.91 -0.42 -14.10
N GLY A 385 6.71 -0.73 -13.59
CA GLY A 385 5.62 -1.30 -14.37
C GLY A 385 5.55 -2.81 -14.28
N CYS A 386 4.88 -3.44 -15.24
CA CYS A 386 4.70 -4.90 -15.22
C CYS A 386 5.66 -5.66 -16.12
N GLY A 387 6.52 -4.97 -16.90
CA GLY A 387 7.44 -5.55 -17.86
C GLY A 387 6.85 -5.87 -19.24
N ASN A 388 5.53 -6.04 -19.39
CA ASN A 388 4.96 -6.29 -20.73
C ASN A 388 5.26 -5.13 -21.72
N PRO A 389 5.65 -5.45 -22.97
CA PRO A 389 5.84 -4.45 -24.03
C PRO A 389 4.61 -3.57 -24.21
N GLY A 390 4.81 -2.25 -24.26
CA GLY A 390 3.72 -1.27 -24.40
C GLY A 390 2.95 -0.96 -23.12
N CYS A 391 3.28 -1.55 -21.97
CA CYS A 391 2.66 -1.19 -20.70
C CYS A 391 3.14 0.18 -20.19
N GLY A 392 2.42 1.25 -20.51
CA GLY A 392 2.78 2.62 -20.12
C GLY A 392 2.54 2.99 -18.64
N PHE A 393 2.52 2.03 -17.72
CA PHE A 393 2.33 2.26 -16.28
C PHE A 393 3.66 2.13 -15.54
N SER A 394 4.11 3.19 -14.88
CA SER A 394 5.33 3.15 -14.04
C SER A 394 5.14 2.41 -12.71
N TYR A 395 3.89 2.19 -12.30
CA TYR A 395 3.52 1.43 -11.11
C TYR A 395 2.32 0.55 -11.42
N ALA A 396 2.54 -0.75 -11.51
CA ALA A 396 1.50 -1.74 -11.76
C ALA A 396 1.27 -2.61 -10.52
N SER A 397 0.01 -2.95 -10.21
CA SER A 397 -0.29 -4.01 -9.24
C SER A 397 -0.52 -5.31 -9.99
N LEU A 398 0.10 -6.41 -9.52
CA LEU A 398 -0.12 -7.73 -10.11
C LEU A 398 -1.30 -8.40 -9.41
N LYS A 399 -2.47 -8.38 -10.06
CA LYS A 399 -3.73 -8.92 -9.52
C LYS A 399 -3.96 -10.35 -10.02
N PRO A 400 -4.86 -11.13 -9.40
CA PRO A 400 -5.22 -12.45 -9.90
C PRO A 400 -5.74 -12.37 -11.33
N PHE A 401 -5.42 -13.39 -12.13
CA PHE A 401 -5.93 -13.52 -13.49
C PHE A 401 -7.46 -13.69 -13.48
N HIS A 402 -7.95 -14.62 -12.65
CA HIS A 402 -9.38 -14.90 -12.50
C HIS A 402 -10.07 -13.87 -11.59
N ASN A 403 -11.17 -13.28 -12.08
CA ASN A 403 -11.94 -12.27 -11.35
C ASN A 403 -12.67 -12.82 -10.10
N GLN A 404 -12.79 -14.14 -9.98
CA GLN A 404 -13.39 -14.80 -8.82
C GLN A 404 -12.51 -14.71 -7.57
N VAL A 405 -11.19 -14.61 -7.76
CA VAL A 405 -10.24 -14.47 -6.65
C VAL A 405 -10.27 -13.02 -6.16
N CYS A 406 -10.81 -12.83 -4.96
CA CYS A 406 -10.78 -11.54 -4.29
C CYS A 406 -9.35 -11.15 -3.95
N TRP A 407 -9.00 -9.87 -4.12
CA TRP A 407 -7.65 -9.39 -3.80
C TRP A 407 -7.64 -8.04 -3.10
N SER A 408 -6.51 -7.70 -2.49
CA SER A 408 -6.24 -6.39 -1.92
C SER A 408 -4.75 -6.03 -2.01
N ALA A 409 -4.48 -4.74 -2.17
CA ALA A 409 -3.09 -4.27 -2.22
C ALA A 409 -2.38 -4.47 -0.88
N ALA A 410 -1.11 -4.83 -0.92
CA ALA A 410 -0.21 -5.03 0.21
C ALA A 410 0.01 -3.73 1.01
N ASN A 411 -0.96 -3.42 1.88
CA ASN A 411 -0.98 -2.24 2.72
C ASN A 411 -1.67 -2.59 4.05
N VAL A 412 -1.04 -2.28 5.17
CA VAL A 412 -1.59 -2.51 6.53
C VAL A 412 -3.01 -1.97 6.67
N GLY A 413 -3.28 -0.78 6.12
CA GLY A 413 -4.61 -0.14 6.11
C GLY A 413 -5.65 -0.81 5.20
N ARG A 414 -5.32 -1.93 4.55
CA ARG A 414 -6.23 -2.74 3.73
C ARG A 414 -6.30 -4.21 4.15
N VAL A 415 -5.28 -4.73 4.82
CA VAL A 415 -5.14 -6.16 5.15
C VAL A 415 -5.23 -6.43 6.66
N SER A 416 -5.07 -5.41 7.51
CA SER A 416 -5.26 -5.57 8.96
C SER A 416 -6.71 -5.89 9.32
N LYS A 417 -6.92 -6.62 10.42
CA LYS A 417 -8.24 -6.89 10.99
C LYS A 417 -9.09 -5.63 11.10
N GLN A 418 -8.55 -4.58 11.72
CA GLN A 418 -9.26 -3.30 11.86
C GLN A 418 -9.65 -2.69 10.50
N ALA A 419 -8.81 -2.81 9.47
CA ALA A 419 -9.12 -2.30 8.14
C ALA A 419 -10.23 -3.11 7.45
N LEU A 420 -10.18 -4.44 7.59
CA LEU A 420 -11.19 -5.35 7.06
C LEU A 420 -12.51 -5.15 7.80
N ASP A 421 -12.52 -5.18 9.13
CA ASP A 421 -13.69 -4.88 9.98
C ASP A 421 -14.29 -3.52 9.61
N LYS A 422 -13.46 -2.50 9.37
CA LYS A 422 -13.93 -1.18 8.95
C LYS A 422 -14.48 -1.19 7.52
N ALA A 423 -13.91 -1.99 6.62
CA ALA A 423 -14.40 -2.14 5.25
C ALA A 423 -15.72 -2.91 5.23
N GLU A 424 -15.86 -3.95 6.04
CA GLU A 424 -17.07 -4.73 6.26
C GLU A 424 -18.13 -3.90 6.96
N ALA A 425 -17.80 -3.21 8.05
CA ALA A 425 -18.69 -2.26 8.70
C ALA A 425 -19.13 -1.17 7.71
N ARG A 426 -18.26 -0.69 6.82
CA ARG A 426 -18.66 0.21 5.73
C ARG A 426 -19.52 -0.45 4.66
N ARG A 427 -19.37 -1.75 4.37
CA ARG A 427 -20.20 -2.49 3.41
C ARG A 427 -21.57 -2.84 4.02
N ALA A 428 -21.61 -3.23 5.30
CA ALA A 428 -22.81 -3.41 6.10
C ALA A 428 -23.52 -2.06 6.30
N GLN A 429 -22.76 -1.00 6.54
CA GLN A 429 -23.18 0.40 6.42
C GLN A 429 -23.04 0.94 4.98
N LYS A 430 -23.23 0.13 3.93
CA LYS A 430 -23.66 0.67 2.62
C LYS A 430 -25.17 0.48 2.60
N PRO A 431 -25.93 1.31 3.32
CA PRO A 431 -27.38 1.18 3.36
C PRO A 431 -27.95 1.63 2.01
N SER A 432 -27.11 2.19 1.14
CA SER A 432 -27.45 2.57 -0.20
C SER A 432 -27.85 1.40 -1.08
N THR A 433 -27.41 0.16 -0.86
CA THR A 433 -27.94 -0.97 -1.63
C THR A 433 -29.29 -1.43 -1.10
N TRP A 434 -29.50 -1.38 0.22
CA TRP A 434 -30.82 -1.62 0.83
C TRP A 434 -31.88 -0.62 0.35
N LEU A 435 -31.47 0.60 0.00
CA LEU A 435 -32.35 1.62 -0.58
C LEU A 435 -32.53 1.51 -2.11
N LEU A 436 -31.98 0.49 -2.77
CA LEU A 436 -32.08 0.26 -4.21
C LEU A 436 -32.80 -1.05 -4.54
N ARG A 437 -33.72 -1.02 -5.50
CA ARG A 437 -34.51 -2.17 -5.94
C ARG A 437 -33.62 -3.39 -6.27
N THR A 438 -34.07 -4.56 -5.82
CA THR A 438 -33.52 -5.85 -6.26
C THR A 438 -33.91 -6.12 -7.72
N GLU A 439 -33.40 -7.21 -8.29
CA GLU A 439 -33.80 -7.65 -9.63
C GLU A 439 -35.30 -8.00 -9.68
N ALA A 440 -35.82 -8.68 -8.64
CA ALA A 440 -37.24 -9.01 -8.53
C ALA A 440 -38.17 -7.78 -8.39
N GLU A 441 -37.72 -6.72 -7.72
CA GLU A 441 -38.52 -5.50 -7.49
C GLU A 441 -38.52 -4.52 -8.67
N ARG A 442 -37.73 -4.79 -9.72
CA ARG A 442 -37.44 -3.82 -10.78
C ARG A 442 -38.62 -3.58 -11.73
N GLY A 443 -39.48 -4.59 -11.92
CA GLY A 443 -40.65 -4.50 -12.79
C GLY A 443 -40.25 -4.14 -14.22
N THR A 444 -40.85 -3.08 -14.77
CA THR A 444 -40.64 -2.61 -16.15
C THR A 444 -39.46 -1.63 -16.32
N LEU A 445 -38.68 -1.37 -15.27
CA LEU A 445 -37.54 -0.46 -15.35
C LEU A 445 -36.37 -1.12 -16.10
N PRO A 446 -35.62 -0.39 -16.93
CA PRO A 446 -34.53 -0.97 -17.72
C PRO A 446 -33.34 -1.39 -16.84
N ASP A 447 -32.70 -2.49 -17.24
CA ASP A 447 -31.51 -3.06 -16.60
C ASP A 447 -30.23 -2.34 -16.99
N GLU A 448 -30.20 -1.84 -18.22
CA GLU A 448 -29.09 -1.09 -18.77
C GLU A 448 -29.59 0.24 -19.32
N ILE A 449 -28.79 1.27 -19.12
CA ILE A 449 -29.07 2.61 -19.63
C ILE A 449 -27.83 3.15 -20.29
N GLU A 450 -28.05 3.97 -21.31
CA GLU A 450 -26.99 4.76 -21.91
C GLU A 450 -26.83 6.09 -21.16
N VAL A 451 -25.60 6.37 -20.76
CA VAL A 451 -25.21 7.57 -20.02
C VAL A 451 -24.14 8.35 -20.78
N LYS A 452 -24.14 9.66 -20.64
CA LYS A 452 -23.22 10.60 -21.30
C LYS A 452 -22.28 11.25 -20.30
N CYS A 453 -21.03 11.43 -20.71
CA CYS A 453 -20.04 12.21 -19.99
C CYS A 453 -20.52 13.68 -19.83
N PRO A 454 -20.37 14.31 -18.65
CA PRO A 454 -20.77 15.70 -18.47
C PRO A 454 -19.89 16.71 -19.24
N SER A 455 -18.68 16.29 -19.65
CA SER A 455 -17.67 17.20 -20.21
C SER A 455 -17.32 16.94 -21.67
N CYS A 456 -17.86 15.87 -22.28
CA CYS A 456 -17.55 15.51 -23.67
C CYS A 456 -18.68 14.66 -24.28
N PRO A 457 -18.69 14.40 -25.59
CA PRO A 457 -19.79 13.69 -26.25
C PRO A 457 -19.82 12.18 -25.98
N GLN A 458 -18.85 11.63 -25.26
CA GLN A 458 -18.75 10.19 -24.97
C GLN A 458 -20.00 9.65 -24.26
N THR A 459 -20.48 8.50 -24.73
CA THR A 459 -21.56 7.74 -24.11
C THR A 459 -21.07 6.36 -23.67
N LYS A 460 -21.80 5.75 -22.73
CA LYS A 460 -21.50 4.41 -22.24
C LYS A 460 -22.77 3.72 -21.78
N VAL A 461 -22.92 2.44 -22.11
CA VAL A 461 -23.98 1.59 -21.54
C VAL A 461 -23.53 1.07 -20.18
N VAL A 462 -24.41 1.19 -19.18
CA VAL A 462 -24.13 0.78 -17.80
C VAL A 462 -25.34 0.12 -17.16
N LYS A 463 -25.08 -0.83 -16.23
CA LYS A 463 -26.12 -1.43 -15.40
C LYS A 463 -26.80 -0.36 -14.53
N ALA A 464 -28.10 -0.17 -14.74
CA ALA A 464 -28.93 0.79 -14.05
C ALA A 464 -29.20 0.36 -12.61
N LYS A 465 -29.29 1.33 -11.70
CA LYS A 465 -29.64 1.11 -10.29
C LYS A 465 -30.78 2.04 -9.92
N TRP A 466 -31.88 1.46 -9.43
CA TRP A 466 -33.12 2.17 -9.16
C TRP A 466 -33.42 2.20 -7.66
N THR A 467 -33.95 3.31 -7.15
CA THR A 467 -34.35 3.43 -5.74
C THR A 467 -35.68 2.74 -5.44
N ILE A 468 -35.86 2.29 -4.19
CA ILE A 468 -37.09 1.58 -3.74
C ILE A 468 -38.31 2.49 -3.58
N GLN A 469 -38.15 3.81 -3.62
CA GLN A 469 -39.25 4.76 -3.46
C GLN A 469 -40.39 4.52 -4.49
N ILE A 470 -41.61 4.95 -4.15
CA ILE A 470 -42.83 4.71 -4.95
C ILE A 470 -42.65 5.14 -6.41
N GLN A 471 -42.02 6.30 -6.66
CA GLN A 471 -41.63 6.74 -8.00
C GLN A 471 -40.12 6.58 -8.19
N PRO A 472 -39.62 5.47 -8.75
CA PRO A 472 -38.20 5.13 -8.73
C PRO A 472 -37.33 6.21 -9.38
N LYS A 473 -36.29 6.66 -8.66
CA LYS A 473 -35.21 7.48 -9.21
C LYS A 473 -34.04 6.61 -9.60
N LEU A 474 -33.47 6.89 -10.75
CA LEU A 474 -32.21 6.33 -11.22
C LEU A 474 -31.05 6.88 -10.39
N LEU A 475 -30.20 5.99 -9.89
CA LEU A 475 -28.95 6.36 -9.23
C LEU A 475 -27.88 6.64 -10.29
N ILE A 476 -27.46 7.90 -10.40
CA ILE A 476 -26.50 8.33 -11.42
C ILE A 476 -25.12 7.69 -11.14
N PRO A 477 -24.52 7.01 -12.12
CA PRO A 477 -23.23 6.38 -11.96
C PRO A 477 -22.10 7.44 -11.93
N TYR A 478 -21.09 7.20 -11.10
CA TYR A 478 -19.88 8.01 -11.06
C TYR A 478 -18.77 7.28 -11.81
N LEU A 479 -18.45 7.75 -13.02
CA LEU A 479 -17.59 7.05 -13.98
C LEU A 479 -16.39 7.91 -14.37
N TYR A 480 -15.34 7.24 -14.83
CA TYR A 480 -14.18 7.86 -15.44
C TYR A 480 -14.36 7.86 -16.96
N CYS A 481 -14.18 9.03 -17.59
CA CYS A 481 -14.09 9.15 -19.04
C CYS A 481 -12.71 8.70 -19.47
N GLY A 482 -12.62 7.48 -20.00
CA GLY A 482 -11.36 6.92 -20.49
C GLY A 482 -10.77 7.83 -21.56
N GLY A 483 -9.54 8.29 -21.37
CA GLY A 483 -8.73 8.86 -22.45
C GLY A 483 -7.71 7.80 -22.86
N THR A 484 -7.68 7.42 -24.13
CA THR A 484 -6.58 6.60 -24.66
C THR A 484 -5.36 7.49 -24.87
N LYS A 485 -4.17 7.03 -24.46
CA LYS A 485 -2.89 7.68 -24.80
C LYS A 485 -2.64 7.78 -26.33
N ASN A 486 -3.42 7.07 -27.15
CA ASN A 486 -3.19 6.91 -28.59
C ASN A 486 -4.16 7.71 -29.48
N GLY A 487 -4.72 8.83 -29.01
CA GLY A 487 -5.35 9.84 -29.87
C GLY A 487 -6.60 9.44 -30.69
N ALA A 488 -7.04 8.18 -30.64
CA ALA A 488 -8.08 7.69 -31.54
C ALA A 488 -9.51 7.62 -30.95
N GLU A 489 -9.69 7.81 -29.63
CA GLU A 489 -11.04 7.90 -29.04
C GLU A 489 -11.17 9.05 -28.03
N ASN A 490 -12.09 9.96 -28.34
CA ASN A 490 -12.29 11.31 -27.78
C ASN A 490 -12.81 11.35 -26.33
N GLY A 491 -12.10 10.79 -25.36
CA GLY A 491 -12.44 10.93 -23.95
C GLY A 491 -11.68 12.04 -23.23
N CYS A 492 -12.36 12.84 -22.42
CA CYS A 492 -11.79 14.02 -21.75
C CYS A 492 -10.97 13.73 -20.47
N GLY A 493 -10.76 12.47 -20.07
CA GLY A 493 -10.05 12.12 -18.84
C GLY A 493 -10.76 12.50 -17.54
N ASN A 494 -11.94 13.12 -17.60
CA ASN A 494 -12.65 13.59 -16.41
C ASN A 494 -13.41 12.47 -15.70
N ARG A 495 -13.49 12.59 -14.38
CA ARG A 495 -14.27 11.71 -13.51
C ARG A 495 -15.49 12.47 -12.99
N GLY A 496 -16.68 11.92 -13.17
CA GLY A 496 -17.90 12.66 -12.89
C GLY A 496 -19.16 11.79 -12.80
N TYR A 497 -20.29 12.42 -12.50
CA TYR A 497 -21.61 11.79 -12.58
C TYR A 497 -22.10 11.86 -14.02
N TRP A 498 -22.34 10.70 -14.65
CA TRP A 498 -22.72 10.62 -16.06
C TRP A 498 -24.24 10.63 -16.20
N ALA A 499 -24.78 11.63 -16.88
CA ALA A 499 -26.23 11.81 -17.01
C ALA A 499 -26.83 10.79 -17.98
N PRO A 500 -28.03 10.24 -17.73
CA PRO A 500 -28.69 9.39 -18.70
C PRO A 500 -29.07 10.19 -19.95
N LEU A 501 -28.99 9.56 -21.13
CA LEU A 501 -29.47 10.17 -22.38
C LEU A 501 -30.99 10.31 -22.41
N LYS A 502 -31.70 9.28 -21.92
CA LYS A 502 -33.15 9.31 -21.75
C LYS A 502 -33.53 10.11 -20.50
N ARG A 503 -34.67 10.81 -20.55
CA ARG A 503 -35.18 11.60 -19.42
C ARG A 503 -35.71 10.69 -18.31
N TYR A 504 -34.86 10.43 -17.32
CA TYR A 504 -35.24 9.76 -16.06
C TYR A 504 -35.18 10.72 -14.88
N LYS A 505 -36.01 10.50 -13.85
CA LYS A 505 -35.80 11.16 -12.55
C LYS A 505 -34.54 10.56 -11.92
N VAL A 506 -33.60 11.40 -11.52
CA VAL A 506 -32.28 10.96 -11.06
C VAL A 506 -32.00 11.32 -9.60
N THR A 507 -31.08 10.59 -8.97
CA THR A 507 -30.51 10.89 -7.66
C THR A 507 -29.03 10.51 -7.61
N ARG A 508 -28.29 11.06 -6.64
CA ARG A 508 -26.86 10.78 -6.45
C ARG A 508 -26.64 9.86 -5.26
N GLN A 509 -25.55 9.10 -5.30
CA GLN A 509 -25.13 8.22 -4.19
C GLN A 509 -24.98 8.98 -2.87
N SER A 510 -24.53 10.24 -2.91
CA SER A 510 -24.44 11.11 -1.74
C SER A 510 -25.79 11.35 -1.07
N ASN A 511 -26.88 11.51 -1.84
CA ASN A 511 -28.21 11.76 -1.30
C ASN A 511 -28.77 10.52 -0.60
N ILE A 512 -28.56 9.34 -1.20
CA ILE A 512 -28.96 8.07 -0.59
C ILE A 512 -28.17 7.80 0.69
N SER A 513 -26.86 8.07 0.66
CA SER A 513 -25.99 7.90 1.83
C SER A 513 -26.38 8.87 2.95
N ARG A 514 -26.73 10.12 2.61
CA ARG A 514 -27.21 11.13 3.56
C ARG A 514 -28.53 10.70 4.20
N LEU A 515 -29.50 10.26 3.40
CA LEU A 515 -30.79 9.79 3.90
C LEU A 515 -30.60 8.67 4.92
N SER A 516 -29.82 7.64 4.56
CA SER A 516 -29.58 6.56 5.51
C SER A 516 -28.81 7.00 6.75
N SER A 517 -27.90 7.97 6.63
CA SER A 517 -27.17 8.49 7.79
C SER A 517 -28.12 9.21 8.75
N GLN A 518 -29.14 9.91 8.24
CA GLN A 518 -30.15 10.56 9.06
C GLN A 518 -30.98 9.54 9.85
N PHE A 519 -31.39 8.42 9.22
CA PHE A 519 -32.06 7.33 9.94
C PHE A 519 -31.16 6.71 11.03
N ALA A 520 -29.89 6.45 10.71
CA ALA A 520 -28.94 5.90 11.66
C ALA A 520 -28.69 6.84 12.85
N GLN A 521 -28.60 8.15 12.61
CA GLN A 521 -28.51 9.17 13.66
C GLN A 521 -29.75 9.20 14.57
N GLY A 522 -30.92 8.90 14.03
CA GLY A 522 -32.15 8.70 14.78
C GLY A 522 -32.25 7.34 15.49
N GLY A 523 -31.17 6.56 15.55
CA GLY A 523 -31.16 5.23 16.17
C GLY A 523 -31.92 4.16 15.37
N CYS A 524 -32.14 4.39 14.08
CA CYS A 524 -32.85 3.47 13.20
C CYS A 524 -31.90 2.85 12.18
N ILE A 525 -31.59 1.56 12.34
CA ILE A 525 -30.85 0.77 11.35
C ILE A 525 -31.86 0.22 10.35
N LEU A 526 -31.91 0.81 9.16
CA LEU A 526 -32.95 0.55 8.14
C LEU A 526 -33.08 -0.93 7.70
N SER A 527 -32.02 -1.74 7.83
CA SER A 527 -32.07 -3.18 7.53
C SER A 527 -32.97 -3.97 8.49
N ASP A 528 -33.23 -3.43 9.68
CA ASP A 528 -33.96 -4.12 10.73
C ASP A 528 -35.48 -3.88 10.64
N TYR A 529 -35.92 -3.10 9.65
CA TYR A 529 -37.30 -2.65 9.49
C TYR A 529 -37.86 -3.06 8.11
N PRO A 530 -39.20 -3.11 7.98
CA PRO A 530 -39.83 -3.35 6.69
C PRO A 530 -39.33 -2.37 5.63
N ARG A 531 -39.09 -2.91 4.44
CA ARG A 531 -38.49 -2.18 3.33
C ARG A 531 -39.54 -1.36 2.56
N ASP A 532 -40.07 -0.33 3.21
CA ASP A 532 -41.13 0.52 2.65
C ASP A 532 -40.56 1.81 2.04
N GLY A 533 -40.52 1.85 0.70
CA GLY A 533 -40.04 3.01 -0.03
C GLY A 533 -40.92 4.26 0.07
N GLY A 534 -42.21 4.12 0.41
CA GLY A 534 -43.12 5.24 0.62
C GLY A 534 -42.84 5.98 1.93
N VAL A 535 -42.59 5.22 3.00
CA VAL A 535 -42.26 5.79 4.32
C VAL A 535 -40.83 6.35 4.33
N ILE A 536 -39.85 5.57 3.83
CA ILE A 536 -38.43 5.92 3.91
C ILE A 536 -38.10 7.18 3.08
N PHE A 537 -38.76 7.37 1.94
CA PHE A 537 -38.55 8.52 1.05
C PHE A 537 -39.69 9.54 1.14
N SER A 538 -40.50 9.48 2.19
CA SER A 538 -41.54 10.48 2.44
C SER A 538 -40.93 11.87 2.58
N LYS A 539 -41.73 12.91 2.31
CA LYS A 539 -41.32 14.30 2.55
C LYS A 539 -41.40 14.69 4.02
N GLU A 540 -41.85 13.77 4.87
CA GLU A 540 -42.04 14.00 6.29
C GLU A 540 -40.72 13.99 7.06
N SER A 541 -40.78 14.35 8.33
CA SER A 541 -39.58 14.38 9.16
C SER A 541 -39.03 12.98 9.42
N ILE A 542 -37.71 12.84 9.53
CA ILE A 542 -37.06 11.56 9.84
C ILE A 542 -37.61 10.90 11.12
N PRO A 543 -37.85 11.64 12.24
CA PRO A 543 -38.50 11.07 13.42
C PRO A 543 -39.86 10.45 13.13
N PHE A 544 -40.69 11.10 12.30
CA PHE A 544 -41.99 10.56 11.89
C PHE A 544 -41.83 9.27 11.09
N SER A 545 -40.94 9.26 10.08
CA SER A 545 -40.69 8.06 9.28
C SER A 545 -40.17 6.90 10.15
N ILE A 546 -39.33 7.17 11.15
CA ILE A 546 -38.85 6.16 12.11
C ILE A 546 -40.01 5.59 12.94
N ALA A 547 -40.90 6.44 13.46
CA ALA A 547 -42.07 5.99 14.20
C ALA A 547 -42.96 5.07 13.34
N LYS A 548 -43.22 5.47 12.10
CA LYS A 548 -44.01 4.67 11.15
C LYS A 548 -43.35 3.33 10.82
N LEU A 549 -42.03 3.29 10.63
CA LEU A 549 -41.31 2.03 10.40
C LEU A 549 -41.38 1.10 11.62
N LYS A 550 -41.35 1.64 12.84
CA LYS A 550 -41.54 0.85 14.07
C LYS A 550 -42.95 0.23 14.14
N GLU A 551 -43.98 1.02 13.82
CA GLU A 551 -45.37 0.50 13.73
C GLU A 551 -45.47 -0.64 12.70
N LEU A 552 -44.92 -0.45 11.50
CA LEU A 552 -44.94 -1.47 10.45
C LEU A 552 -44.21 -2.75 10.88
N LYS A 553 -43.09 -2.62 11.60
CA LYS A 553 -42.34 -3.77 12.14
C LYS A 553 -43.16 -4.55 13.16
N ILE A 554 -43.88 -3.85 14.05
CA ILE A 554 -44.77 -4.48 15.04
C ILE A 554 -45.91 -5.22 14.32
N ALA A 555 -46.58 -4.58 13.37
CA ALA A 555 -47.65 -5.20 12.59
C ALA A 555 -47.18 -6.46 11.85
N GLN A 556 -46.00 -6.43 11.22
CA GLN A 556 -45.42 -7.58 10.53
C GLN A 556 -45.10 -8.73 11.50
N ASN A 557 -44.62 -8.43 12.71
CA ASN A 557 -44.35 -9.43 13.73
C ASN A 557 -45.64 -10.09 14.27
N HIS A 558 -46.74 -9.34 14.39
CA HIS A 558 -48.04 -9.91 14.76
C HIS A 558 -48.59 -10.83 13.68
N GLN A 559 -48.48 -10.46 12.40
CA GLN A 559 -48.89 -11.32 11.28
C GLN A 559 -48.08 -12.63 11.20
N LYS A 560 -46.81 -12.60 11.58
CA LYS A 560 -45.95 -13.80 11.63
C LYS A 560 -46.22 -14.71 12.83
N LYS A 561 -46.84 -14.21 13.90
CA LYS A 561 -47.21 -14.99 15.09
C LYS A 561 -48.61 -15.57 15.03
N GLY A 562 -49.47 -15.05 14.14
CA GLY A 562 -50.83 -15.55 13.89
C GLY A 562 -50.92 -16.56 12.74
N LYS A 563 -49.79 -16.90 12.11
CA LYS A 563 -49.60 -18.08 11.25
C LYS A 563 -48.73 -19.07 12.01
#